data_AF-A0A847AKB4-F1
#
_entry.id   AF-A0A847AKB4-F1
#
_cell.length_a   1.000
_cell.length_b   1.000
_cell.length_c   1.000
_cell.angle_alpha   90.00
_cell.angle_beta   90.00
_cell.angle_gamma   90.00
#
_symmetry.space_group_name_H-M   'P 1'
#
loop_
_entity.id
_entity.type
_entity.pdbx_description
1 polymer ?
#
loop_
_entity_poly.entity_id
_entity_poly.type
_entity_poly.pdbx_seq_one_letter_code
_entity_poly.pdbx_strand_id
1 'polypeptide(L)'
;NLNEKIVRHIISELMCNNYISLKETGEIFSLPEKEIKNSIGFRENKFEEFVNEELLNIDKNTIFKVSEKGRFFIRNIAAKFDPQIKSETKRFSNSL
;
A
#
# COMPACT_ATOMS: atom_id res chain seq x y z
N ASN A 1 -12.79 0.59 -14.23
CA ASN A 1 -11.51 0.28 -14.92
C ASN A 1 -10.83 -0.93 -14.24
N LEU A 2 -9.99 -1.73 -14.93
CA LEU A 2 -9.26 -2.85 -14.31
C LEU A 2 -8.28 -2.37 -13.22
N ASN A 3 -7.53 -1.30 -13.47
CA ASN A 3 -6.59 -0.73 -12.50
C ASN A 3 -7.29 -0.30 -11.21
N GLU A 4 -8.48 0.29 -11.31
CA GLU A 4 -9.29 0.66 -10.14
C GLU A 4 -9.72 -0.56 -9.31
N LYS A 5 -10.02 -1.69 -9.96
CA LYS A 5 -10.37 -2.93 -9.25
C LYS A 5 -9.17 -3.48 -8.49
N ILE A 6 -7.97 -3.44 -9.10
CA ILE A 6 -6.71 -3.86 -8.47
C ILE A 6 -6.41 -2.96 -7.25
N VAL A 7 -6.46 -1.63 -7.42
CA VAL A 7 -6.23 -0.68 -6.32
C VAL A 7 -7.22 -0.91 -5.18
N ARG A 8 -8.52 -1.05 -5.47
CA ARG A 8 -9.54 -1.33 -4.46
C ARG A 8 -9.27 -2.63 -3.71
N HIS A 9 -8.92 -3.70 -4.43
CA HIS A 9 -8.60 -4.98 -3.82
C HIS A 9 -7.40 -4.86 -2.87
N ILE A 10 -6.32 -4.22 -3.31
CA ILE A 10 -5.11 -4.01 -2.49
C ILE A 10 -5.41 -3.20 -1.23
N ILE A 11 -6.19 -2.12 -1.35
CA ILE A 11 -6.62 -1.33 -0.20
C ILE A 11 -7.47 -2.17 0.75
N SER A 12 -8.41 -2.96 0.23
CA SER A 12 -9.23 -3.87 1.05
C SER A 12 -8.39 -4.90 1.79
N GLU A 13 -7.44 -5.55 1.11
CA GLU A 13 -6.52 -6.52 1.72
C GLU A 13 -5.69 -5.87 2.82
N LEU A 14 -5.12 -4.69 2.57
CA LEU A 14 -4.36 -4.00 3.59
C LEU A 14 -5.22 -3.65 4.80
N MET A 15 -6.43 -3.11 4.58
CA MET A 15 -7.31 -2.65 5.65
C MET A 15 -7.88 -3.80 6.51
N CYS A 16 -8.18 -4.95 5.89
CA CYS A 16 -8.76 -6.10 6.58
C CYS A 16 -7.69 -7.04 7.14
N ASN A 17 -6.61 -7.26 6.40
CA ASN A 17 -5.63 -8.31 6.66
C ASN A 17 -4.26 -7.77 7.09
N ASN A 18 -4.04 -6.45 7.03
CA ASN A 18 -2.75 -5.80 7.33
C ASN A 18 -1.58 -6.32 6.46
N TYR A 19 -1.91 -6.95 5.32
CA TYR A 19 -0.97 -7.68 4.48
C TYR A 19 -1.37 -7.56 3.01
N ILE A 20 -0.38 -7.46 2.13
CA ILE A 20 -0.55 -7.54 0.67
C ILE A 20 0.58 -8.40 0.11
N SER A 21 0.23 -9.28 -0.84
CA SER A 21 1.16 -9.99 -1.71
C SER A 21 0.82 -9.70 -3.16
N LEU A 22 1.74 -9.06 -3.90
CA LEU A 22 1.51 -8.77 -5.32
C LEU A 22 1.36 -10.05 -6.16
N LYS A 23 1.96 -11.16 -5.69
CA LYS A 23 1.78 -12.48 -6.30
C LYS A 23 0.35 -12.97 -6.16
N GLU A 24 -0.19 -12.97 -4.94
CA GLU A 24 -1.57 -13.42 -4.66
C GLU A 24 -2.58 -12.52 -5.38
N THR A 25 -2.37 -11.19 -5.37
CA THR A 25 -3.18 -10.27 -6.18
C THR A 25 -3.06 -10.58 -7.67
N GLY A 26 -1.85 -10.88 -8.17
CA GLY A 26 -1.62 -11.28 -9.56
C GLY A 26 -2.40 -12.53 -9.95
N GLU A 27 -2.46 -13.54 -9.08
CA GLU A 27 -3.24 -14.76 -9.27
C GLU A 27 -4.74 -14.44 -9.38
N ILE A 28 -5.28 -13.59 -8.51
CA ILE A 28 -6.71 -13.17 -8.53
C ILE A 28 -7.10 -12.49 -9.83
N PHE A 29 -6.22 -11.62 -10.35
CA PHE A 29 -6.48 -10.86 -11.58
C PHE A 29 -5.93 -11.50 -12.85
N SER A 30 -5.26 -12.66 -12.73
CA SER A 30 -4.53 -13.32 -13.83
C SER A 30 -3.53 -12.39 -14.52
N LEU A 31 -2.75 -11.65 -13.73
CA LEU A 31 -1.75 -10.69 -14.17
C LEU A 31 -0.40 -10.94 -13.51
N PRO A 32 0.72 -10.65 -14.18
CA PRO A 32 2.03 -10.73 -13.55
C PRO A 32 2.20 -9.62 -12.51
N GLU A 33 3.03 -9.86 -11.48
CA GLU A 33 3.29 -8.91 -10.39
C GLU A 33 3.68 -7.51 -10.88
N LYS A 34 4.41 -7.43 -12.01
CA LYS A 34 4.80 -6.17 -12.65
C LYS A 34 3.59 -5.30 -13.01
N GLU A 35 2.53 -5.90 -13.56
CA GLU A 35 1.32 -5.16 -13.92
C GLU A 35 0.57 -4.70 -12.67
N ILE A 36 0.47 -5.54 -11.64
CA ILE A 36 -0.12 -5.13 -10.35
C ILE A 36 0.65 -3.94 -9.76
N LYS A 37 1.98 -4.02 -9.76
CA LYS A 37 2.89 -2.96 -9.29
C LYS A 37 2.73 -1.65 -10.06
N ASN A 38 2.48 -1.73 -11.37
CA ASN A 38 2.16 -0.58 -12.21
C ASN A 38 0.80 0.04 -11.86
N SER A 39 -0.24 -0.79 -11.64
CA SER A 39 -1.60 -0.33 -11.32
C SER A 39 -1.67 0.49 -10.03
N ILE A 40 -0.85 0.17 -9.02
CA ILE A 40 -0.75 0.93 -7.76
C ILE A 40 0.24 2.11 -7.81
N GLY A 41 0.89 2.33 -8.96
CA GLY A 41 1.92 3.35 -9.13
C GLY A 41 3.03 3.23 -8.09
N PHE A 42 3.52 2.01 -7.84
CA PHE A 42 4.58 1.77 -6.85
C PHE A 42 5.89 2.45 -7.29
N ARG A 43 6.56 3.08 -6.32
CA ARG A 43 7.92 3.60 -6.40
C ARG A 43 8.59 3.34 -5.04
N GLU A 44 9.87 3.03 -5.02
CA GLU A 44 10.59 2.65 -3.79
C GLU A 44 10.49 3.74 -2.72
N ASN A 45 10.65 5.01 -3.12
CA ASN A 45 10.56 6.15 -2.23
C ASN A 45 9.14 6.48 -1.71
N LYS A 46 8.09 5.88 -2.27
CA LYS A 46 6.69 6.22 -1.92
C LYS A 46 6.33 5.83 -0.48
N PHE A 47 7.06 4.85 0.06
CA PHE A 47 6.77 4.23 1.36
C PHE A 47 7.90 4.43 2.39
N GLU A 48 8.98 5.13 2.03
CA GLU A 48 10.17 5.29 2.90
C GLU A 48 9.82 5.83 4.29
N GLU A 49 8.94 6.82 4.39
CA GLU A 49 8.49 7.38 5.67
C GLU A 49 7.90 6.30 6.59
N PHE A 50 7.03 5.44 6.07
CA PHE A 50 6.41 4.36 6.86
C PHE A 50 7.39 3.24 7.20
N VAL A 51 8.35 2.96 6.31
CA VAL A 51 9.40 1.96 6.57
C VAL A 51 10.34 2.46 7.66
N ASN A 52 10.79 3.72 7.56
CA ASN A 52 11.70 4.34 8.52
C ASN A 52 11.07 4.49 9.92
N GLU A 53 9.75 4.71 10.00
CA GLU A 53 9.02 4.76 11.27
C GLU A 53 8.57 3.39 11.79
N GLU A 54 8.99 2.30 11.13
CA GLU A 54 8.64 0.90 11.45
C GLU A 54 7.13 0.63 11.42
N LEU A 55 6.39 1.38 10.59
CA LEU A 55 4.94 1.24 10.40
C LEU A 55 4.60 0.20 9.31
N LEU A 56 5.50 0.03 8.35
CA LEU A 56 5.34 -0.85 7.21
C LEU A 56 6.63 -1.62 6.93
N ASN A 57 6.53 -2.94 6.79
CA ASN A 57 7.61 -3.78 6.31
C ASN A 57 7.35 -4.14 4.84
N ILE A 58 8.37 -3.98 4.00
CA ILE A 58 8.32 -4.34 2.59
C ILE A 58 9.37 -5.41 2.33
N ASP A 59 8.96 -6.57 1.83
CA ASP A 59 9.88 -7.63 1.41
C ASP A 59 9.89 -7.73 -0.12
N LYS A 60 11.09 -7.73 -0.69
CA LYS A 60 11.38 -7.80 -2.14
C LYS A 60 10.56 -6.86 -3.04
N ASN A 61 10.04 -5.75 -2.49
CA ASN A 61 9.12 -4.83 -3.18
C ASN A 61 7.84 -5.51 -3.72
N THR A 62 7.42 -6.64 -3.14
CA THR A 62 6.25 -7.42 -3.58
C THR A 62 5.36 -7.87 -2.43
N ILE A 63 5.87 -7.89 -1.20
CA ILE A 63 5.10 -8.20 0.01
C ILE A 63 5.12 -6.99 0.93
N PHE A 64 3.95 -6.63 1.45
CA PHE A 64 3.74 -5.47 2.31
C PHE A 64 3.03 -5.93 3.58
N LYS A 65 3.60 -5.63 4.74
CA LYS A 65 3.01 -5.99 6.03
C LYS A 65 2.99 -4.79 6.95
N VAL A 66 1.81 -4.41 7.42
CA VAL A 66 1.66 -3.33 8.39
C VAL A 66 2.04 -3.86 9.77
N SER A 67 2.90 -3.13 10.48
CA SER A 67 3.30 -3.48 11.84
C SER A 67 2.17 -3.20 12.83
N GLU A 68 2.33 -3.62 14.09
CA GLU A 68 1.34 -3.32 15.12
C GLU A 68 1.11 -1.82 15.32
N LYS A 69 2.20 -1.06 15.33
CA LYS A 69 2.20 0.41 15.38
C LYS A 69 1.59 0.99 14.10
N GLY A 70 1.89 0.41 12.95
CA GLY A 70 1.35 0.82 11.65
C GLY A 70 -0.17 0.74 11.55
N ARG A 71 -0.84 -0.13 12.32
CA ARG A 71 -2.30 -0.27 12.31
C ARG A 71 -3.03 1.04 12.66
N PHE A 72 -2.45 1.87 13.53
CA PHE A 72 -3.00 3.19 13.86
C PHE A 72 -2.98 4.17 12.67
N PHE A 73 -2.12 3.90 11.69
CA PHE A 73 -1.90 4.73 10.50
C PHE A 73 -2.32 4.02 9.21
N ILE A 74 -3.05 2.90 9.31
CA ILE A 74 -3.30 2.00 8.18
C ILE A 74 -4.01 2.67 7.01
N ARG A 75 -4.91 3.63 7.27
CA ARG A 75 -5.57 4.41 6.22
C ARG A 75 -4.59 5.28 5.43
N ASN A 76 -3.58 5.83 6.11
CA ASN A 76 -2.57 6.67 5.48
C ASN A 76 -1.58 5.84 4.67
N ILE A 77 -1.26 4.64 5.16
CA ILE A 77 -0.49 3.64 4.41
C ILE A 77 -1.29 3.19 3.18
N ALA A 78 -2.57 2.83 3.34
CA ALA A 78 -3.46 2.38 2.26
C ALA A 78 -3.60 3.44 1.16
N ALA A 79 -3.74 4.71 1.52
CA ALA A 79 -3.83 5.81 0.57
C ALA A 79 -2.63 5.90 -0.37
N LYS A 80 -1.45 5.42 0.04
CA LYS A 80 -0.25 5.37 -0.81
C LYS A 80 -0.32 4.27 -1.88
N PHE A 81 -1.28 3.37 -1.86
CA PHE A 81 -1.48 2.39 -2.94
C PHE A 81 -2.38 2.94 -4.06
N ASP A 82 -3.05 4.07 -3.87
CA ASP A 82 -3.86 4.71 -4.90
C ASP A 82 -3.05 5.79 -5.64
N PRO A 83 -2.75 5.63 -6.95
CA PRO A 83 -2.04 6.65 -7.72
C PRO A 83 -2.88 7.91 -8.00
N GLN A 84 -4.21 7.84 -7.85
CA GLN A 84 -5.11 8.98 -8.06
C GLN A 84 -5.21 9.88 -6.82
N ILE A 85 -4.85 9.37 -5.65
CA ILE A 85 -4.72 10.18 -4.44
C ILE A 85 -3.46 11.03 -4.59
N LYS A 86 -3.66 12.30 -4.98
CA LYS A 86 -2.60 13.31 -4.90
C LYS A 86 -2.19 13.43 -3.44
N SER A 87 -0.90 13.29 -3.17
CA SER A 87 -0.33 13.43 -1.84
C SER A 87 -0.55 14.85 -1.32
N GLU A 88 -1.69 15.12 -0.69
CA GLU A 88 -1.75 16.15 0.33
C GLU A 88 -1.04 15.57 1.55
N THR A 89 0.24 15.88 1.68
CA THR A 89 0.99 15.77 2.92
C THR A 89 0.35 16.73 3.94
N LYS A 90 -0.85 16.39 4.43
CA LYS A 90 -1.33 16.94 5.70
C LYS A 90 -0.46 16.29 6.75
N ARG A 91 0.63 16.99 7.07
CA ARG A 91 1.42 16.82 8.28
C ARG A 91 0.47 16.36 9.38
N PHE A 92 0.73 15.17 9.91
CA PHE A 92 0.06 14.69 11.11
C PHE A 92 0.06 15.83 12.12
N SER A 93 -1.13 16.34 12.43
CA SER A 93 -1.29 17.44 13.37
C SER A 93 -0.62 17.04 14.68
N ASN A 94 0.33 17.84 15.15
CA ASN A 94 0.85 17.73 16.52
C ASN A 94 -0.35 17.70 17.46
N SER A 95 -0.48 16.63 18.25
CA SER A 95 -1.38 16.63 19.39
C SER A 95 -0.87 17.69 20.38
N LEU A 96 -1.75 18.64 20.70
CA LEU A 96 -1.66 19.49 21.90
C LEU A 96 -1.83 18.65 23.16
#